data_AF-A0A7I7QED0-F1
#
_entry.id   AF-A0A7I7QED0-F1
#
_cell.length_a   1.000
_cell.length_b   1.000
_cell.length_c   1.000
_cell.angle_alpha   90.00
_cell.angle_beta   90.00
_cell.angle_gamma   90.00
#
_symmetry.space_group_name_H-M   'P 1'
#
loop_
_entity.id
_entity.type
_entity.pdbx_description
1 polymer ?
#
loop_
_entity_poly.entity_id
_entity_poly.type
_entity_poly.pdbx_seq_one_letter_code
_entity_poly.pdbx_strand_id
1 'polypeptide(L)'
;MLLRAADHGLADRRPRTISDRPRFINDGPVALPDDATAHIGWADRVDAGLAPHALPGGYPNMLGPDAHEQTAHAYGGNATRLGAVKMQFDPDGVFSAIGLPG
;
A
#
# COMPACT_ATOMS: atom_id res chain seq x y z
N MET A 1 15.22 45.82 -24.38
CA MET A 1 13.82 45.57 -23.98
C MET A 1 13.05 45.19 -25.23
N LEU A 2 12.71 43.91 -25.38
CA LEU A 2 11.82 43.39 -26.43
C LEU A 2 11.13 42.17 -25.83
N LEU A 3 9.81 42.28 -25.60
CA LEU A 3 8.96 41.14 -25.26
C LEU A 3 8.80 40.25 -26.50
N ARG A 4 8.92 38.94 -26.33
CA ARG A 4 8.36 37.95 -27.25
C ARG A 4 7.43 37.04 -26.45
N ALA A 5 6.18 36.99 -26.89
CA ALA A 5 5.16 36.08 -26.40
C ALA A 5 5.30 34.70 -27.08
N ALA A 6 4.98 33.68 -26.27
CA ALA A 6 4.46 32.34 -26.55
C ALA A 6 5.02 31.50 -27.72
N ASP A 7 5.51 30.32 -27.37
CA ASP A 7 5.15 29.08 -28.06
C ASP A 7 4.93 27.98 -27.00
N HIS A 8 3.67 27.86 -26.53
CA HIS A 8 3.24 26.68 -25.81
C HIS A 8 2.92 25.60 -26.84
N GLY A 9 3.91 24.77 -27.16
CA GLY A 9 3.72 23.55 -27.92
C GLY A 9 2.73 22.63 -27.19
N LEU A 10 1.47 22.69 -27.60
CA LEU A 10 0.42 21.73 -27.24
C LEU A 10 0.65 20.46 -28.07
N ALA A 11 1.76 19.77 -27.83
CA ALA A 11 1.99 18.45 -28.38
C ALA A 11 1.13 17.44 -27.61
N ASP A 12 0.15 16.89 -28.31
CA ASP A 12 -0.57 15.62 -28.08
C ASP A 12 -0.25 14.89 -26.76
N ARG A 13 -0.80 15.39 -25.65
CA ARG A 13 -0.76 14.66 -24.38
C ARG A 13 -1.91 13.67 -24.36
N ARG A 14 -1.67 12.45 -24.86
CA ARG A 14 -2.57 11.34 -24.55
C ARG A 14 -2.74 11.24 -23.02
N PRO A 15 -3.95 10.94 -22.51
CA PRO A 15 -4.15 10.70 -21.09
C PRO A 15 -3.23 9.55 -20.66
N ARG A 16 -2.31 9.80 -19.72
CA ARG A 16 -1.47 8.73 -19.15
C ARG A 16 -2.36 7.69 -18.50
N THR A 17 -2.25 6.45 -18.96
CA THR A 17 -2.98 5.32 -18.36
C THR A 17 -2.22 4.81 -17.14
N ILE A 18 -2.89 4.01 -16.30
CA ILE A 18 -2.26 3.42 -15.10
C ILE A 18 -1.05 2.52 -15.45
N SER A 19 -1.00 2.03 -16.70
CA SER A 19 0.11 1.24 -17.25
C SER A 19 1.37 2.07 -17.53
N ASP A 20 1.24 3.40 -17.65
CA ASP A 20 2.35 4.31 -17.96
C ASP A 20 3.06 4.84 -16.70
N ARG A 21 2.61 4.41 -15.51
CA ARG A 21 3.28 4.73 -14.25
C ARG A 21 4.38 3.69 -13.99
N PRO A 22 5.58 4.11 -13.55
CA PRO A 22 6.57 3.17 -13.07
C PRO A 22 5.94 2.29 -11.98
N ARG A 23 6.05 0.97 -12.16
CA ARG A 23 5.63 -0.02 -11.18
C ARG A 23 6.55 0.16 -9.96
N PHE A 24 6.14 0.93 -8.97
CA PHE A 24 6.80 1.02 -7.67
C PHE A 24 6.56 -0.28 -6.86
N ILE A 25 6.89 -1.42 -7.44
CA ILE A 25 6.87 -2.71 -6.77
C ILE A 25 8.30 -3.24 -6.86
N ASN A 26 9.03 -3.09 -5.75
CA ASN A 26 10.39 -3.58 -5.48
C ASN A 26 11.51 -3.04 -6.39
N ASP A 27 11.94 -1.81 -6.09
CA ASP A 27 13.33 -1.43 -6.33
C ASP A 27 14.17 -1.92 -5.13
N GLY A 28 15.45 -2.29 -5.36
CA GLY A 28 16.38 -2.85 -4.36
C GLY A 28 16.61 -1.96 -3.12
N PRO A 29 17.68 -2.14 -2.31
CA PRO A 29 17.84 -1.37 -1.08
C PRO A 29 17.91 0.13 -1.40
N VAL A 30 16.79 0.81 -1.24
CA VAL A 30 16.71 2.26 -1.23
C VAL A 30 17.51 2.65 -0.01
N ALA A 31 18.63 3.35 -0.23
CA ALA A 31 19.32 4.01 0.86
C ALA A 31 18.29 4.88 1.57
N LEU A 32 17.96 4.49 2.80
CA LEU A 32 17.00 5.24 3.59
C LEU A 32 17.61 6.63 3.85
N PRO A 33 16.82 7.71 3.76
CA PRO A 33 17.28 9.03 4.16
C PRO A 33 17.90 9.01 5.56
N ASP A 34 18.86 9.90 5.84
CA ASP A 34 19.59 9.95 7.12
C ASP A 34 18.68 10.03 8.36
N ASP A 35 17.44 10.47 8.20
CA ASP A 35 16.43 10.62 9.25
C ASP A 35 15.41 9.47 9.33
N ALA A 36 15.49 8.46 8.47
CA ALA A 36 14.49 7.38 8.40
C ALA A 36 14.32 6.63 9.73
N THR A 37 15.42 6.36 10.44
CA THR A 37 15.37 5.72 11.76
C THR A 37 14.58 6.56 12.77
N ALA A 38 14.72 7.89 12.71
CA ALA A 38 13.99 8.79 13.59
C ALA A 38 12.49 8.82 13.26
N HIS A 39 12.15 8.81 11.97
CA HIS A 39 10.76 8.78 11.49
C HIS A 39 10.06 7.47 11.82
N ILE A 40 10.73 6.33 11.59
CA ILE A 40 10.22 5.00 11.96
C ILE A 40 9.98 4.96 13.48
N GLY A 41 10.97 5.36 14.27
CA GLY A 41 10.81 5.38 15.73
C GLY A 41 9.72 6.33 16.22
N TRP A 42 9.45 7.44 15.52
CA TRP A 42 8.31 8.29 15.82
C TRP A 42 6.97 7.59 15.51
N ALA A 43 6.87 6.98 14.33
CA ALA A 43 5.66 6.27 13.91
C ALA A 43 5.32 5.13 14.89
N ASP A 44 6.31 4.32 15.28
CA ASP A 44 6.13 3.22 16.23
C ASP A 44 5.60 3.71 17.59
N ARG A 45 6.13 4.84 18.09
CA ARG A 45 5.67 5.43 19.36
C ARG A 45 4.25 5.96 19.26
N VAL A 46 3.89 6.56 18.14
CA VAL A 46 2.52 7.07 17.90
C VAL A 46 1.54 5.91 17.82
N ASP A 47 1.87 4.85 17.06
CA ASP A 47 1.04 3.65 16.94
C ASP A 47 0.81 2.99 18.32
N ALA A 48 1.89 2.75 19.07
CA ALA A 48 1.80 2.20 20.42
C ALA A 48 0.97 3.07 21.39
N GLY A 49 1.07 4.41 21.27
CA GLY A 49 0.29 5.34 22.08
C GLY A 49 -1.21 5.34 21.73
N LEU A 50 -1.56 5.06 20.48
CA LEU A 50 -2.94 5.02 20.01
C LEU A 50 -3.59 3.64 20.16
N ALA A 51 -2.80 2.57 20.27
CA ALA A 51 -3.28 1.19 20.31
C ALA A 51 -4.42 0.92 21.33
N PRO A 52 -4.41 1.46 22.57
CA PRO A 52 -5.50 1.24 23.52
C PRO A 52 -6.85 1.86 23.10
N HIS A 53 -6.85 2.77 22.13
CA HIS A 53 -8.02 3.50 21.64
C HIS A 53 -8.43 3.10 20.22
N ALA A 54 -7.62 2.27 19.55
CA ALA A 54 -7.85 1.86 18.18
C ALA A 54 -8.88 0.71 18.10
N LEU A 55 -9.57 0.63 16.96
CA LEU A 55 -10.38 -0.54 16.63
C LEU A 55 -9.48 -1.71 16.22
N PRO A 56 -9.90 -2.97 16.49
CA PRO A 56 -9.15 -4.13 16.03
C PRO A 56 -9.24 -4.22 14.50
N GLY A 57 -8.09 -4.23 13.83
CA GLY A 57 -7.98 -4.37 12.39
C GLY A 57 -7.06 -3.35 11.75
N GLY A 58 -7.18 -3.20 10.44
CA GLY A 58 -6.46 -2.20 9.67
C GLY A 58 -6.89 -2.25 8.22
N TYR A 59 -6.50 -1.24 7.46
CA TYR A 59 -6.73 -1.25 6.02
C TYR A 59 -5.76 -2.24 5.38
N PRO A 60 -6.23 -3.29 4.67
CA PRO A 60 -5.36 -4.31 4.08
C PRO A 60 -4.15 -3.72 3.33
N ASN A 61 -4.36 -2.65 2.57
CA ASN A 61 -3.31 -1.98 1.79
C ASN A 61 -2.21 -1.28 2.61
N MET A 62 -2.37 -1.21 3.94
CA MET A 62 -1.44 -0.58 4.88
C MET A 62 -0.84 -1.60 5.86
N LEU A 63 -1.23 -2.87 5.77
CA LEU A 63 -0.74 -3.92 6.66
C LEU A 63 0.56 -4.50 6.11
N GLY A 64 1.60 -4.46 6.96
CA GLY A 64 2.84 -5.19 6.72
C GLY A 64 2.68 -6.69 6.96
N PRO A 65 3.67 -7.50 6.53
CA PRO A 65 3.63 -8.96 6.70
C PRO A 65 3.51 -9.40 8.18
N ASP A 66 4.02 -8.60 9.12
CA ASP A 66 4.02 -8.91 10.55
C ASP A 66 2.73 -8.46 11.27
N ALA A 67 1.80 -7.79 10.58
CA ALA A 67 0.57 -7.25 11.18
C ALA A 67 -0.54 -8.33 11.31
N HIS A 68 -0.19 -9.48 11.87
CA HIS A 68 -1.07 -10.67 11.92
C HIS A 68 -2.38 -10.42 12.67
N GLU A 69 -2.33 -9.75 13.81
CA GLU A 69 -3.52 -9.45 14.63
C GLU A 69 -4.49 -8.54 13.87
N GLN A 70 -3.99 -7.50 13.22
CA GLN A 70 -4.80 -6.58 12.42
C GLN A 70 -5.37 -7.26 11.19
N THR A 71 -4.60 -8.17 10.57
CA THR A 71 -5.01 -8.95 9.38
C THR A 71 -6.23 -9.82 9.69
N ALA A 72 -6.30 -10.43 10.88
CA ALA A 72 -7.44 -11.25 11.30
C ALA A 72 -8.76 -10.47 11.31
N HIS A 73 -8.71 -9.16 11.54
CA HIS A 73 -9.89 -8.29 11.63
C HIS A 73 -10.11 -7.41 10.39
N ALA A 74 -9.15 -7.35 9.46
CA ALA A 74 -9.15 -6.42 8.33
C ALA A 74 -10.35 -6.55 7.37
N TYR A 75 -10.95 -7.75 7.30
CA TYR A 75 -12.09 -8.03 6.42
C TYR A 75 -13.43 -8.17 7.15
N GLY A 76 -13.43 -8.14 8.49
CA GLY A 76 -14.61 -8.37 9.31
C GLY A 76 -15.41 -9.60 8.87
N GLY A 77 -16.74 -9.47 8.82
CA GLY A 77 -17.64 -10.56 8.40
C GLY A 77 -17.45 -11.07 6.96
N ASN A 78 -16.64 -10.39 6.13
CA ASN A 78 -16.36 -10.85 4.77
C ASN A 78 -15.24 -11.90 4.70
N ALA A 79 -14.47 -12.10 5.78
CA ALA A 79 -13.31 -12.99 5.79
C ALA A 79 -13.64 -14.40 5.27
N THR A 80 -14.71 -15.02 5.80
CA THR A 80 -15.14 -16.36 5.37
C THR A 80 -15.50 -16.42 3.89
N ARG A 81 -16.20 -15.40 3.37
CA ARG A 81 -16.57 -15.35 1.96
C ARG A 81 -15.34 -15.22 1.07
N LEU A 82 -14.38 -14.38 1.45
CA LEU A 82 -13.13 -14.21 0.71
C LEU A 82 -12.27 -15.47 0.74
N GLY A 83 -12.20 -16.17 1.88
CA GLY A 83 -11.52 -17.46 2.00
C GLY A 83 -12.11 -18.52 1.07
N ALA A 84 -13.44 -18.61 0.98
CA ALA A 84 -14.11 -19.52 0.05
C ALA A 84 -13.78 -19.18 -1.42
N VAL A 85 -13.80 -17.89 -1.79
CA VAL A 85 -13.41 -17.44 -3.14
C VAL A 85 -11.94 -17.78 -3.42
N LYS A 86 -11.04 -17.57 -2.45
CA LYS A 86 -9.62 -17.89 -2.58
C LYS A 86 -9.40 -19.37 -2.86
N MET A 87 -10.06 -20.25 -2.11
CA MET A 87 -9.98 -21.70 -2.32
C MET A 87 -10.57 -22.14 -3.67
N GLN A 88 -11.61 -21.46 -4.15
CA GLN A 88 -12.23 -21.78 -5.43
C GLN A 88 -11.33 -21.41 -6.63
N PHE A 89 -10.68 -20.25 -6.57
CA PHE A 89 -9.99 -19.68 -7.73
C PHE A 89 -8.46 -19.74 -7.66
N ASP A 90 -7.88 -19.99 -6.49
CA ASP A 90 -6.44 -20.18 -6.31
C ASP A 90 -6.15 -21.27 -5.26
N PRO A 91 -6.57 -22.52 -5.51
CA PRO A 91 -6.38 -23.64 -4.59
C PRO A 91 -4.90 -23.98 -4.35
N ASP A 92 -4.04 -23.70 -5.33
CA ASP A 92 -2.60 -23.97 -5.25
C ASP A 92 -1.80 -22.78 -4.65
N GLY A 93 -2.48 -21.68 -4.31
CA GLY A 93 -1.86 -20.53 -3.66
C GLY A 93 -0.84 -19.78 -4.54
N VAL A 94 -1.03 -19.78 -5.86
CA VAL A 94 -0.14 -19.10 -6.83
C VAL A 94 -0.08 -17.59 -6.57
N PHE A 95 -1.18 -16.99 -6.12
CA PHE A 95 -1.24 -15.58 -5.76
C PHE A 95 -1.04 -15.38 -4.26
N SER A 96 0.08 -14.76 -3.87
CA SER A 96 0.27 -14.24 -2.51
C SER A 96 -0.06 -12.74 -2.48
N ALA A 97 -0.89 -12.34 -1.54
CA ALA A 97 -1.31 -10.95 -1.31
C ALA A 97 -1.49 -10.72 0.20
N ILE A 98 -2.11 -9.60 0.61
CA ILE A 98 -2.49 -9.36 2.01
C ILE A 98 -3.28 -10.58 2.50
N GLY A 99 -2.80 -11.17 3.60
CA GLY A 99 -3.29 -12.44 4.10
C GLY A 99 -4.79 -12.41 4.34
N LEU A 100 -5.51 -13.39 3.82
CA LEU A 100 -6.83 -13.68 4.34
C LEU A 100 -6.64 -14.37 5.70
N PRO A 101 -7.53 -14.14 6.68
CA PRO A 101 -7.56 -14.95 7.89
C PRO A 101 -7.70 -16.42 7.48
N GLY A 102 -6.78 -17.26 7.96
CA GLY A 102 -6.81 -18.71 7.74
C GLY A 102 -7.93 -19.39 8.50
#